data_AF-A0A2V3UGB1-F1
#
_entry.id   AF-A0A2V3UGB1-F1
#
_cell.length_a   1.000
_cell.length_b   1.000
_cell.length_c   1.000
_cell.angle_alpha   90.00
_cell.angle_beta   90.00
_cell.angle_gamma   90.00
#
_symmetry.space_group_name_H-M   'P 1'
#
loop_
_entity.id
_entity.type
_entity.pdbx_description
1 polymer ?
#
loop_
_entity_poly.entity_id
_entity_poly.type
_entity_poly.pdbx_seq_one_letter_code
_entity_poly.pdbx_strand_id
1 'polypeptide(L)'
;MEQLFIVEDDRSDERTRRALRSVRKSQEFSERVFVAEGDARSIAALGQSPGVRTPSQLTADAADALSPAERLSIDAWQSRAEPEAKVRPGDGLSWGHKDFRAPR
;
A
#
# COMPACT_ATOMS: atom_id res chain seq x y z
N MET A 1 11.77 4.41 -5.55
CA MET A 1 10.51 4.89 -4.94
C MET A 1 9.58 3.71 -4.84
N GLU A 2 8.85 3.60 -3.74
CA GLU A 2 7.78 2.59 -3.58
C GLU A 2 6.42 3.28 -3.60
N GLN A 3 5.42 2.64 -4.21
CA GLN A 3 4.04 3.12 -4.23
C GLN A 3 3.07 1.93 -4.23
N LEU A 4 2.04 1.99 -3.38
CA LEU A 4 0.96 1.02 -3.39
C LEU A 4 -0.04 1.34 -4.50
N PHE A 5 -0.41 0.31 -5.25
CA PHE A 5 -1.37 0.34 -6.35
C PHE A 5 -2.48 -0.69 -6.15
N ILE A 6 -3.64 -0.35 -6.67
CA ILE A 6 -4.87 -1.14 -6.63
C ILE A 6 -5.40 -1.26 -8.05
N VAL A 7 -5.73 -2.48 -8.47
CA VAL A 7 -6.23 -2.81 -9.81
C VAL A 7 -7.75 -3.00 -9.77
N GLU A 8 -8.43 -2.22 -10.59
CA GLU A 8 -9.86 -2.33 -10.92
C GLU A 8 -9.97 -3.25 -12.16
N ASP A 9 -10.23 -4.55 -11.95
CA ASP A 9 -10.19 -5.56 -13.01
C ASP A 9 -11.16 -5.29 -14.16
N ASP A 10 -12.32 -4.72 -13.86
CA ASP A 10 -13.37 -4.33 -14.80
C ASP A 10 -12.95 -3.17 -15.70
N ARG A 11 -11.96 -2.37 -15.26
CA ARG A 11 -11.47 -1.18 -15.98
C ARG A 11 -10.05 -1.35 -16.53
N SER A 12 -9.40 -2.47 -16.24
CA SER A 12 -8.05 -2.77 -16.68
C SER A 12 -8.06 -3.49 -18.04
N ASP A 13 -7.40 -2.89 -19.04
CA ASP A 13 -7.25 -3.49 -20.36
C ASP A 13 -6.06 -4.46 -20.45
N GLU A 14 -5.95 -5.22 -21.53
CA GLU A 14 -4.86 -6.21 -21.72
C GLU A 14 -3.48 -5.54 -21.75
N ARG A 15 -3.40 -4.29 -22.24
CA ARG A 15 -2.15 -3.52 -22.26
C ARG A 15 -1.69 -3.23 -20.83
N THR A 16 -2.60 -2.80 -19.97
CA THR A 16 -2.34 -2.56 -18.55
C THR A 16 -1.94 -3.85 -17.85
N ARG A 17 -2.67 -4.94 -18.07
CA ARG A 17 -2.30 -6.26 -17.52
C ARG A 17 -0.90 -6.70 -17.92
N ARG A 18 -0.52 -6.47 -19.18
CA ARG A 18 0.84 -6.76 -19.65
C ARG A 18 1.89 -5.88 -18.98
N ALA A 19 1.62 -4.58 -18.82
CA ALA A 19 2.50 -3.67 -18.12
C ALA A 19 2.69 -4.10 -16.65
N LEU A 20 1.61 -4.45 -15.96
CA LEU A 20 1.62 -4.93 -14.57
C LEU A 20 2.50 -6.19 -14.37
N ARG A 21 2.51 -7.11 -15.35
CA ARG A 21 3.38 -8.30 -15.32
C ARG A 21 4.88 -7.97 -15.42
N SER A 22 5.23 -6.81 -15.97
CA SER A 22 6.62 -6.36 -16.14
C SER A 22 7.11 -5.43 -15.02
N VAL A 23 6.21 -4.97 -14.15
CA VAL A 23 6.54 -4.09 -13.03
C VAL A 23 7.23 -4.90 -11.94
N ARG A 24 8.30 -4.33 -11.36
CA ARG A 24 8.92 -4.87 -10.16
C ARG A 24 8.01 -4.61 -8.95
N LYS A 25 7.46 -5.68 -8.40
CA LYS A 25 6.65 -5.65 -7.18
C LYS A 25 7.57 -5.93 -5.98
N SER A 26 7.65 -5.02 -5.02
CA SER A 26 8.39 -5.26 -3.78
C SER A 26 7.54 -6.03 -2.76
N GLN A 27 6.22 -5.84 -2.79
CA GLN A 27 5.25 -6.57 -1.98
C GLN A 27 3.98 -6.83 -2.81
N GLU A 28 3.35 -7.97 -2.61
CA GLU A 28 2.10 -8.35 -3.25
C GLU A 28 1.15 -8.90 -2.18
N PHE A 29 0.01 -8.25 -2.00
CA PHE A 29 -0.98 -8.61 -0.97
C PHE A 29 -2.14 -9.41 -1.58
N SER A 30 -2.48 -9.14 -2.84
CA SER A 30 -3.42 -9.88 -3.67
C SER A 30 -3.10 -9.67 -5.15
N GLU A 31 -3.83 -10.34 -6.05
CA GLU A 31 -3.74 -10.08 -7.49
C GLU A 31 -4.08 -8.63 -7.86
N ARG A 32 -4.83 -7.93 -6.99
CA ARG A 32 -5.31 -6.56 -7.19
C ARG A 32 -4.50 -5.53 -6.42
N VAL A 33 -3.87 -5.89 -5.30
CA VAL A 33 -3.20 -4.94 -4.40
C VAL A 33 -1.73 -5.30 -4.22
N PHE A 34 -0.85 -4.39 -4.62
CA PHE A 34 0.60 -4.60 -4.58
C PHE A 34 1.37 -3.28 -4.42
N VAL A 35 2.62 -3.38 -4.02
CA VAL A 35 3.58 -2.27 -3.95
C VAL A 35 4.55 -2.39 -5.11
N ALA A 36 4.60 -1.37 -5.95
CA ALA A 36 5.58 -1.26 -7.02
C ALA A 36 6.82 -0.51 -6.54
N GLU A 37 8.00 -0.97 -6.96
CA GLU A 37 9.27 -0.30 -6.75
C GLU A 37 9.85 0.15 -8.10
N GLY A 38 10.24 1.43 -8.21
CA GLY A 38 10.85 1.95 -9.42
C GLY A 38 11.30 3.41 -9.31
N ASP A 39 11.75 3.96 -10.43
CA ASP A 39 11.97 5.40 -10.56
C ASP A 39 10.64 6.17 -10.65
N ALA A 40 10.69 7.49 -10.42
CA ALA A 40 9.50 8.34 -10.37
C ALA A 40 8.69 8.34 -11.68
N ARG A 41 9.35 8.23 -12.83
CA ARG A 41 8.68 8.23 -14.14
C ARG A 41 7.92 6.92 -14.35
N SER A 42 8.54 5.80 -14.00
CA SER A 42 7.92 4.47 -14.09
C SER A 42 6.70 4.35 -13.18
N ILE A 43 6.80 4.84 -11.93
CA ILE A 43 5.68 4.86 -10.98
C ILE A 43 4.55 5.77 -11.47
N ALA A 44 4.87 6.97 -11.97
CA ALA A 44 3.87 7.90 -12.51
C ALA A 44 3.15 7.33 -13.75
N ALA A 45 3.88 6.68 -14.66
CA ALA A 45 3.30 6.04 -15.84
C ALA A 45 2.34 4.90 -15.45
N LEU A 46 2.71 4.12 -14.43
CA LEU A 46 1.83 3.07 -13.91
C LEU A 46 0.55 3.65 -13.32
N GLY A 47 0.64 4.73 -12.54
CA GLY A 47 -0.52 5.42 -11.96
C GLY A 47 -1.45 6.09 -12.99
N GLN A 48 -1.01 6.27 -14.23
CA GLN A 48 -1.83 6.77 -15.33
C GLN A 48 -2.49 5.64 -16.15
N SER A 49 -2.19 4.37 -15.84
CA SER A 49 -2.72 3.24 -16.59
C SER A 49 -4.22 3.03 -16.29
N PRO A 50 -5.04 2.68 -17.29
CA PRO A 50 -6.46 2.37 -17.10
C PRO A 50 -6.69 1.29 -16.03
N GLY A 51 -7.59 1.55 -15.08
CA GLY A 51 -7.89 0.62 -14.00
C GLY A 51 -6.84 0.51 -12.90
N VAL A 52 -5.74 1.28 -12.95
CA VAL A 52 -4.78 1.36 -11.85
C VAL A 52 -5.05 2.60 -11.01
N ARG A 53 -5.08 2.42 -9.68
CA ARG A 53 -5.37 3.49 -8.70
C ARG A 53 -4.35 3.46 -7.57
N THR A 54 -4.11 4.62 -6.99
CA THR A 54 -3.52 4.75 -5.65
C THR A 54 -4.64 4.79 -4.60
N PRO A 55 -4.37 4.52 -3.31
CA PRO A 55 -5.39 4.55 -2.27
C PRO A 55 -6.22 5.85 -2.22
N SER A 56 -5.57 7.00 -2.43
CA SER A 56 -6.22 8.31 -2.46
C SER A 56 -7.12 8.55 -3.69
N GLN A 57 -7.05 7.66 -4.69
CA GLN A 57 -7.84 7.73 -5.92
C GLN A 57 -8.98 6.70 -5.96
N LEU A 58 -9.14 5.87 -4.93
CA LEU A 58 -10.28 4.94 -4.88
C LEU A 58 -11.59 5.69 -4.69
N THR A 59 -12.61 5.26 -5.43
CA THR A 59 -14.00 5.63 -5.16
C THR A 59 -14.52 4.83 -3.97
N ALA A 60 -15.61 5.30 -3.36
CA ALA A 60 -16.28 4.57 -2.27
C ALA A 60 -16.68 3.15 -2.71
N ASP A 61 -17.32 3.02 -3.89
CA ASP A 61 -17.72 1.71 -4.43
C ASP A 61 -16.53 0.76 -4.63
N ALA A 62 -15.40 1.27 -5.13
CA ALA A 62 -14.20 0.47 -5.31
C ALA A 62 -13.58 0.03 -3.98
N ALA A 63 -13.63 0.91 -2.96
CA ALA A 63 -13.14 0.60 -1.63
C ALA A 63 -14.03 -0.44 -0.92
N ASP A 64 -15.35 -0.36 -1.14
CA ASP A 64 -16.31 -1.33 -0.63
C ASP A 64 -16.15 -2.71 -1.27
N ALA A 65 -15.68 -2.77 -2.52
CA ALA A 65 -15.38 -4.03 -3.20
C ALA A 65 -14.07 -4.71 -2.74
N LEU A 66 -13.26 -4.05 -1.90
CA LEU A 66 -12.04 -4.65 -1.34
C LEU A 66 -12.36 -5.67 -0.26
N SER A 67 -11.61 -6.77 -0.26
CA SER A 67 -11.65 -7.75 0.84
C SER A 67 -11.10 -7.16 2.14
N PRO A 68 -11.45 -7.73 3.32
CA PRO A 68 -10.91 -7.28 4.60
C PRO A 68 -9.36 -7.28 4.65
N ALA A 69 -8.72 -8.26 4.02
CA ALA A 69 -7.26 -8.36 3.98
C ALA A 69 -6.61 -7.26 3.12
N GLU A 70 -7.23 -6.91 2.00
CA GLU A 70 -6.77 -5.83 1.13
C GLU A 70 -6.90 -4.47 1.81
N ARG A 71 -8.05 -4.21 2.48
CA ARG A 71 -8.24 -3.00 3.28
C ARG A 71 -7.18 -2.88 4.37
N LEU A 72 -6.96 -3.94 5.13
CA LEU A 72 -5.93 -3.97 6.17
C LEU A 72 -4.53 -3.67 5.62
N SER A 73 -4.21 -4.20 4.44
CA SER A 73 -2.90 -3.98 3.79
C SER A 73 -2.73 -2.53 3.34
N ILE A 74 -3.79 -1.91 2.82
CA ILE A 74 -3.81 -0.49 2.44
C ILE A 74 -3.66 0.40 3.67
N ASP A 75 -4.42 0.14 4.73
CA ASP A 75 -4.36 0.90 5.99
C ASP A 75 -2.96 0.83 6.61
N ALA A 76 -2.35 -0.37 6.61
CA ALA A 76 -0.99 -0.58 7.10
C ALA A 76 0.05 0.19 6.27
N TRP A 77 -0.13 0.24 4.94
CA TRP A 77 0.73 1.02 4.06
C TRP A 77 0.62 2.53 4.30
N GLN A 78 -0.61 3.04 4.41
CA GLN A 78 -0.85 4.46 4.70
C GLN A 78 -0.28 4.86 6.07
N SER A 79 -0.48 4.01 7.08
CA SER A 79 0.10 4.19 8.43
C SER A 79 1.64 4.15 8.45
N ARG A 80 2.29 3.54 7.45
CA ARG A 80 3.75 3.59 7.27
C ARG A 80 4.19 4.91 6.65
N ALA A 81 3.38 5.46 5.74
CA ALA A 81 3.67 6.69 5.02
C ALA A 81 3.42 7.95 5.86
N GLU A 82 2.59 7.86 6.90
CA GLU A 82 2.42 8.90 7.92
C GLU A 82 3.54 8.80 8.97
N PRO A 83 4.54 9.70 8.95
CA PRO A 83 5.59 9.72 9.95
C PRO A 83 5.08 10.51 11.15
N GLU A 84 3.92 10.15 11.71
CA GLU A 84 3.73 10.49 13.11
C GLU A 84 4.85 9.77 13.84
N ALA A 85 5.72 10.53 14.50
CA ALA A 85 6.77 9.99 15.32
C ALA A 85 6.11 9.00 16.27
N LYS A 86 6.20 7.70 15.98
CA LYS A 86 5.76 6.64 16.88
C LYS A 86 6.67 6.77 18.08
N VAL A 87 6.29 7.65 19.01
CA VAL A 87 6.89 7.74 20.33
C VAL A 87 6.60 6.37 20.91
N ARG A 88 7.65 5.56 20.97
CA ARG A 88 7.63 4.24 21.60
C ARG A 88 8.07 4.45 23.04
N PRO A 89 7.18 4.77 23.98
CA PRO A 89 7.56 4.89 25.38
C PRO A 89 8.11 3.55 25.85
N GLY A 90 9.42 3.47 26.03
CA GLY A 90 10.10 2.23 26.42
C GLY A 90 10.97 1.57 25.34
N ASP A 91 11.20 2.19 24.19
CA ASP A 91 12.16 1.65 23.21
C ASP A 91 13.58 1.57 23.83
N GLY A 92 14.21 0.40 23.75
CA GLY A 92 15.49 0.12 24.41
C GLY A 92 15.44 -0.08 25.93
N LEU A 93 14.27 0.02 26.57
CA LEU A 93 14.11 -0.27 28.00
C LEU A 93 13.77 -1.74 28.23
N SER A 94 14.26 -2.31 29.33
CA SER A 94 13.86 -3.65 29.75
C SER A 94 12.40 -3.68 30.19
N TRP A 95 11.75 -4.84 30.09
CA TRP A 95 10.32 -5.02 30.37
C TRP A 95 9.91 -4.62 31.81
N GLY A 96 10.85 -4.60 32.75
CA GLY A 96 10.64 -4.18 34.14
C GLY A 96 11.09 -2.75 34.46
N HIS A 97 11.52 -1.97 33.46
CA HIS A 97 11.93 -0.59 33.67
C HIS A 97 10.72 0.26 34.08
N LYS A 98 10.87 1.13 35.08
CA LYS A 98 9.78 1.97 35.62
C LYS A 98 9.07 2.85 34.57
N ASP A 99 9.79 3.17 33.49
CA ASP A 99 9.30 4.00 32.39
C ASP A 99 8.85 3.18 31.17
N PHE A 100 8.93 1.85 31.22
CA PHE A 100 8.39 0.97 30.18
C PHE A 100 6.86 0.95 30.26
N ARG A 101 6.19 1.28 29.15
CA ARG A 101 4.73 1.15 29.02
C ARG A 101 4.44 0.22 27.87
N ALA A 102 3.85 -0.94 28.18
CA ALA A 102 3.37 -1.84 27.14
C ALA A 102 2.35 -1.11 26.23
N PRO A 103 2.42 -1.31 24.91
CA PRO A 103 1.36 -0.87 24.00
C PRO A 103 0.04 -1.48 24.47
N ARG A 104 -1.03 -0.67 24.52
CA ARG A 104 -2.39 -1.15 24.77
C ARG A 104 -3.05 -1.61 23.48
#